data_AF-A0A1Y3DNY4-F1
#
_entry.id   AF-A0A1Y3DNY4-F1
#
_cell.length_a   1.000
_cell.length_b   1.000
_cell.length_c   1.000
_cell.angle_alpha   90.00
_cell.angle_beta   90.00
_cell.angle_gamma   90.00
#
_symmetry.space_group_name_H-M   'P 1'
#
loop_
_entity.id
_entity.type
_entity.pdbx_description
1 polymer ?
#
loop_
_entity_poly.entity_id
_entity_poly.type
_entity_poly.pdbx_seq_one_letter_code
_entity_poly.pdbx_strand_id
1 'polypeptide(L)'
;MLMCTGRKRFYFSLPSSRALKNIVKLPLLEREDKQKIIHIWKEKYQNDKYVVADHISISKYEQIKNNCKNNSHFIIPQRNQNGYINFYSQFIDNKLLFITTLGDYNKFREKSTPYVTLHFFDELKNREIILTKLNIVNNVITKNQAIKFYNYILAFYSDANYFTYVCKFNNDSRNFHYDAFIEKFKHMF
;
A
#
# COMPACT_ATOMS: atom_id res chain seq x y z
N MET A 1 -1.43 -33.60 8.70
CA MET A 1 -2.47 -32.65 8.26
C MET A 1 -1.82 -31.62 7.35
N LEU A 2 -1.94 -31.78 6.03
CA LEU A 2 -1.32 -30.90 5.03
C LEU A 2 -2.10 -29.59 4.99
N MET A 3 -1.52 -28.49 5.48
CA MET A 3 -2.06 -27.16 5.25
C MET A 3 -1.78 -26.76 3.79
N CYS A 4 -2.74 -26.97 2.91
CA CYS A 4 -2.76 -26.30 1.61
C CYS A 4 -2.92 -24.80 1.86
N THR A 5 -1.81 -24.06 1.88
CA THR A 5 -1.83 -22.59 1.78
C THR A 5 -2.35 -22.23 0.40
N GLY A 6 -3.67 -22.03 0.28
CA GLY A 6 -4.30 -21.61 -0.96
C GLY A 6 -3.68 -20.29 -1.42
N ARG A 7 -2.92 -20.32 -2.53
CA ARG A 7 -2.55 -19.09 -3.22
C ARG A 7 -3.84 -18.42 -3.67
N LYS A 8 -4.19 -17.27 -3.08
CA LYS A 8 -5.29 -16.42 -3.58
C LYS A 8 -5.05 -16.18 -5.07
N ARG A 9 -5.91 -16.72 -5.92
CA ARG A 9 -5.87 -16.51 -7.37
C ARG A 9 -6.55 -15.17 -7.64
N PHE A 10 -5.81 -14.23 -8.20
CA PHE A 10 -6.35 -12.94 -8.63
C PHE A 10 -7.00 -13.09 -10.01
N TYR A 11 -8.03 -12.28 -10.29
CA TYR A 11 -8.65 -12.18 -11.61
C TYR A 11 -7.80 -11.42 -12.64
N PHE A 12 -6.65 -10.89 -12.21
CA PHE A 12 -5.68 -10.17 -13.03
C PHE A 12 -4.26 -10.60 -12.65
N SER A 13 -3.28 -10.33 -13.52
CA SER A 13 -1.86 -10.54 -13.20
C SER A 13 -1.32 -9.40 -12.36
N LEU A 14 -0.63 -9.73 -11.26
CA LEU A 14 0.05 -8.70 -10.47
C LEU A 14 1.15 -8.03 -11.31
N PRO A 15 1.26 -6.69 -11.26
CA PRO A 15 2.27 -5.94 -12.03
C PRO A 15 3.70 -6.16 -11.50
N SER A 16 3.85 -6.76 -10.33
CA SER A 16 5.13 -7.05 -9.70
C SER A 16 5.12 -8.43 -9.05
N SER A 17 6.27 -9.10 -9.09
CA SER A 17 6.47 -10.32 -8.32
C SER A 17 6.28 -10.05 -6.83
N ARG A 18 5.78 -11.06 -6.10
CA ARG A 18 5.62 -11.02 -4.65
C ARG A 18 6.94 -11.22 -3.89
N ALA A 19 7.97 -11.74 -4.54
CA ALA A 19 9.26 -12.05 -3.93
C ALA A 19 10.38 -11.18 -4.51
N LEU A 20 11.17 -10.55 -3.65
CA LEU A 20 12.23 -9.61 -4.01
C LEU A 20 13.29 -10.24 -4.92
N LYS A 21 13.64 -11.51 -4.69
CA LYS A 21 14.61 -12.27 -5.51
C LYS A 21 14.22 -12.39 -7.00
N ASN A 22 12.94 -12.19 -7.34
CA ASN A 22 12.46 -12.19 -8.72
C ASN A 22 12.53 -10.79 -9.37
N ILE A 23 12.90 -9.77 -8.60
CA ILE A 23 12.97 -8.36 -9.01
C ILE A 23 14.43 -7.89 -9.06
N VAL A 24 15.26 -8.37 -8.12
CA VAL A 24 16.68 -8.02 -8.00
C VAL A 24 17.52 -9.28 -7.83
N LYS A 25 18.83 -9.17 -8.07
CA LYS A 25 19.80 -10.21 -7.73
C LYS A 25 20.06 -10.18 -6.22
N LEU A 26 19.16 -10.79 -5.45
CA LEU A 26 19.16 -10.72 -3.98
C LEU A 26 20.53 -11.05 -3.34
N PRO A 27 21.28 -12.09 -3.74
CA PRO A 27 22.59 -12.39 -3.16
C PRO A 27 23.66 -11.31 -3.39
N LEU A 28 23.53 -10.49 -4.44
CA LEU A 28 24.42 -9.35 -4.66
C LEU A 28 23.98 -8.18 -3.78
N LEU A 29 22.67 -7.89 -3.76
CA LEU A 29 22.12 -6.80 -2.98
C LEU A 29 22.36 -6.97 -1.47
N GLU A 30 22.33 -8.21 -0.95
CA GLU A 30 22.60 -8.52 0.46
C GLU A 30 24.05 -8.24 0.90
N ARG A 31 24.99 -8.14 -0.04
CA ARG A 31 26.40 -7.82 0.23
C ARG A 31 26.62 -6.32 0.41
N GLU A 32 25.72 -5.50 -0.09
CA GLU A 32 25.80 -4.05 0.00
C GLU A 32 25.38 -3.56 1.39
N ASP A 33 25.83 -2.36 1.76
CA ASP A 33 25.36 -1.69 2.97
C ASP A 33 23.93 -1.14 2.81
N LYS A 34 23.32 -0.80 3.94
CA LYS A 34 21.93 -0.30 4.00
C LYS A 34 21.66 0.89 3.06
N GLN A 35 22.55 1.88 3.03
CA GLN A 35 22.35 3.07 2.20
C GLN A 35 22.49 2.74 0.71
N LYS A 36 23.47 1.91 0.37
CA LYS A 36 23.67 1.46 -1.01
C LYS A 36 22.50 0.62 -1.52
N ILE A 37 21.93 -0.27 -0.70
CA ILE A 37 20.70 -1.01 -1.02
C ILE A 37 19.56 -0.05 -1.36
N ILE A 38 19.29 0.94 -0.50
CA ILE A 38 18.21 1.92 -0.69
C ILE A 38 18.45 2.73 -1.98
N HIS A 39 19.69 3.16 -2.21
CA HIS A 39 20.07 3.89 -3.41
C HIS A 39 19.81 3.08 -4.68
N ILE A 40 20.35 1.85 -4.78
CA ILE A 40 20.14 0.95 -5.94
C ILE A 40 18.64 0.73 -6.18
N TRP A 41 17.87 0.52 -5.11
CA TRP A 41 16.43 0.30 -5.20
C TRP A 41 15.69 1.51 -5.78
N LYS A 42 15.99 2.72 -5.29
CA LYS A 42 15.37 3.97 -5.78
C LYS A 42 15.82 4.30 -7.20
N GLU A 43 17.12 4.19 -7.47
CA GLU A 43 17.72 4.48 -8.77
C GLU A 43 17.10 3.63 -9.89
N LYS A 44 16.86 2.34 -9.62
CA LYS A 44 16.21 1.42 -10.56
C LYS A 44 14.87 1.91 -11.11
N TYR A 45 14.12 2.69 -10.33
CA TYR A 45 12.76 3.13 -10.68
C TYR A 45 12.60 4.65 -10.77
N GLN A 46 13.70 5.42 -10.69
CA GLN A 46 13.63 6.89 -10.63
C GLN A 46 12.87 7.50 -11.82
N ASN A 47 13.12 6.99 -13.02
CA ASN A 47 12.52 7.46 -14.28
C ASN A 47 11.22 6.74 -14.65
N ASP A 48 10.80 5.74 -13.88
CA ASP A 48 9.55 5.02 -14.15
C ASP A 48 8.37 5.83 -13.60
N LYS A 49 7.55 6.37 -14.50
CA LYS A 49 6.37 7.18 -14.12
C LYS A 49 5.25 6.36 -13.46
N TYR A 50 5.30 5.03 -13.56
CA TYR A 50 4.29 4.11 -13.01
C TYR A 50 4.73 3.43 -11.71
N VAL A 51 5.91 3.76 -11.19
CA VAL A 51 6.45 3.15 -9.96
C VAL A 51 6.85 4.21 -8.95
N VAL A 52 6.48 3.97 -7.69
CA VAL A 52 7.06 4.63 -6.52
C VAL A 52 7.84 3.56 -5.75
N ALA A 53 9.16 3.69 -5.73
CA ALA A 53 10.06 2.82 -5.01
C ALA A 53 10.65 3.57 -3.82
N ASP A 54 10.43 3.03 -2.62
CA ASP A 54 10.99 3.59 -1.38
C ASP A 54 11.24 2.48 -0.36
N HIS A 55 11.51 2.86 0.88
CA HIS A 55 11.81 1.98 1.98
C HIS A 55 11.17 2.50 3.28
N ILE A 56 10.96 1.58 4.23
CA ILE A 56 10.55 1.92 5.59
C ILE A 56 11.40 1.13 6.60
N SER A 57 11.45 1.63 7.82
CA SER A 57 12.04 0.92 8.96
C SER A 57 11.23 -0.33 9.33
N ILE A 58 11.88 -1.30 9.96
CA ILE A 58 11.22 -2.51 10.47
C ILE A 58 10.11 -2.18 11.47
N SER A 59 10.34 -1.26 12.41
CA SER A 59 9.35 -0.87 13.42
C SER A 59 8.05 -0.40 12.79
N LYS A 60 8.14 0.55 11.84
CA LYS A 60 7.01 1.04 11.04
C LYS A 60 6.29 -0.08 10.29
N TYR A 61 7.03 -1.03 9.69
CA TYR A 61 6.43 -2.16 9.00
C TYR A 61 5.69 -3.11 9.94
N GLU A 62 6.25 -3.44 11.10
CA GLU A 62 5.59 -4.31 12.07
C GLU A 62 4.32 -3.66 12.64
N GLN A 63 4.31 -2.33 12.84
CA GLN A 63 3.07 -1.59 13.16
C GLN A 63 2.02 -1.77 12.08
N ILE A 64 2.36 -1.50 10.81
CA ILE A 64 1.43 -1.65 9.68
C ILE A 64 0.91 -3.08 9.59
N LYS A 65 1.81 -4.06 9.69
CA LYS A 65 1.49 -5.50 9.62
C LYS A 65 0.57 -5.95 10.74
N ASN A 66 0.75 -5.46 11.97
CA ASN A 66 -0.13 -5.76 13.09
C ASN A 66 -1.51 -5.11 12.91
N ASN A 67 -1.50 -3.83 12.52
CA ASN A 67 -2.70 -3.03 12.35
C ASN A 67 -3.60 -3.54 11.23
N CYS A 68 -3.03 -3.93 10.08
CA CYS A 68 -3.81 -4.38 8.93
C CYS A 68 -4.42 -5.78 9.08
N LYS A 69 -3.96 -6.59 10.05
CA LYS A 69 -4.42 -7.98 10.24
C LYS A 69 -5.93 -8.09 10.47
N ASN A 70 -6.48 -7.18 11.28
CA ASN A 70 -7.93 -7.10 11.58
C ASN A 70 -8.57 -5.81 11.05
N ASN A 71 -7.82 -4.98 10.33
CA ASN A 71 -8.29 -3.69 9.83
C ASN A 71 -7.81 -3.51 8.39
N SER A 72 -8.21 -4.42 7.52
CA SER A 72 -7.65 -4.50 6.16
C SER A 72 -8.19 -3.43 5.21
N HIS A 73 -9.22 -2.68 5.59
CA HIS A 73 -9.95 -1.79 4.69
C HIS A 73 -9.83 -0.34 5.10
N PHE A 74 -9.69 0.56 4.14
CA PHE A 74 -9.82 1.99 4.44
C PHE A 74 -10.15 2.79 3.20
N ILE A 75 -10.62 4.01 3.41
CA ILE A 75 -10.89 4.97 2.35
C ILE A 75 -9.73 5.94 2.17
N ILE A 76 -9.49 6.37 0.93
CA ILE A 76 -8.52 7.41 0.58
C ILE A 76 -9.27 8.48 -0.21
N PRO A 77 -9.62 9.61 0.42
CA PRO A 77 -10.17 10.75 -0.27
C PRO A 77 -9.11 11.41 -1.15
N GLN A 78 -9.47 11.74 -2.38
CA GLN A 78 -8.63 12.48 -3.31
C GLN A 78 -9.41 13.70 -3.80
N ARG A 79 -8.93 14.90 -3.47
CA ARG A 79 -9.58 16.14 -3.89
C ARG A 79 -9.52 16.28 -5.42
N ASN A 80 -10.63 16.71 -6.00
CA ASN A 80 -10.75 17.10 -7.41
C ASN A 80 -11.47 18.47 -7.52
N GLN A 81 -11.78 18.92 -8.74
CA GLN A 81 -12.45 20.20 -8.97
C GLN A 81 -13.88 20.28 -8.38
N ASN A 82 -14.56 19.14 -8.22
CA ASN A 82 -15.97 19.05 -7.83
C ASN A 82 -16.18 18.45 -6.43
N GLY A 83 -15.12 18.38 -5.60
CA GLY A 83 -15.16 17.76 -4.27
C GLY A 83 -14.09 16.68 -4.10
N TYR A 84 -14.50 15.47 -3.73
CA TYR A 84 -13.62 14.34 -3.47
C TYR A 84 -14.02 13.10 -4.27
N ILE A 85 -13.04 12.45 -4.87
CA ILE A 85 -13.16 11.08 -5.34
C ILE A 85 -12.61 10.17 -4.24
N ASN A 86 -13.39 9.16 -3.85
CA ASN A 86 -12.96 8.18 -2.88
C ASN A 86 -12.35 6.97 -3.56
N PHE A 87 -11.15 6.62 -3.12
CA PHE A 87 -10.55 5.33 -3.36
C PHE A 87 -10.76 4.42 -2.15
N TYR A 88 -10.80 3.13 -2.42
CA TYR A 88 -10.90 2.07 -1.44
C TYR A 88 -9.59 1.29 -1.43
N SER A 89 -8.96 1.24 -0.27
CA SER A 89 -7.76 0.46 -0.01
C SER A 89 -8.09 -0.84 0.69
N GLN A 90 -7.43 -1.91 0.28
CA GLN A 90 -7.59 -3.24 0.85
C GLN A 90 -6.23 -3.94 0.96
N PHE A 91 -5.81 -4.23 2.19
CA PHE A 91 -4.75 -5.22 2.42
C PHE A 91 -5.26 -6.61 2.03
N ILE A 92 -4.60 -7.23 1.06
CA ILE A 92 -4.86 -8.62 0.64
C ILE A 92 -4.21 -9.60 1.61
N ASP A 93 -3.05 -9.20 2.11
CA ASP A 93 -2.28 -9.77 3.21
C ASP A 93 -1.34 -8.69 3.75
N ASN A 94 -0.45 -9.03 4.69
CA ASN A 94 0.47 -8.08 5.32
C ASN A 94 1.61 -7.55 4.43
N LYS A 95 1.70 -7.99 3.18
CA LYS A 95 2.73 -7.57 2.21
C LYS A 95 2.16 -6.98 0.93
N LEU A 96 0.85 -7.02 0.74
CA LEU A 96 0.20 -6.54 -0.47
C LEU A 96 -1.08 -5.77 -0.16
N LEU A 97 -1.16 -4.55 -0.66
CA LEU A 97 -2.34 -3.71 -0.61
C LEU A 97 -2.78 -3.32 -2.03
N PHE A 98 -4.08 -3.32 -2.25
CA PHE A 98 -4.74 -2.83 -3.45
C PHE A 98 -5.45 -1.51 -3.17
N ILE A 99 -5.47 -0.63 -4.17
CA ILE A 99 -6.27 0.59 -4.17
C ILE A 99 -7.11 0.61 -5.44
N THR A 100 -8.41 0.82 -5.28
CA THR A 100 -9.43 0.84 -6.35
C THR A 100 -10.29 2.08 -6.18
N THR A 101 -10.97 2.55 -7.22
CA THR A 101 -12.03 3.54 -6.98
C THR A 101 -13.14 2.88 -6.14
N LEU A 102 -13.80 3.64 -5.26
CA LEU A 102 -14.90 3.10 -4.47
C LEU A 102 -16.08 2.66 -5.36
N GLY A 103 -16.32 3.37 -6.46
CA GLY A 103 -17.34 3.01 -7.45
C GLY A 103 -17.08 1.64 -8.09
N ASP A 104 -15.86 1.38 -8.56
CA ASP A 104 -15.52 0.08 -9.16
C ASP A 104 -15.51 -1.04 -8.12
N TYR A 105 -15.08 -0.75 -6.89
CA TYR A 105 -15.17 -1.73 -5.81
C TYR A 105 -16.63 -2.10 -5.52
N ASN A 106 -17.54 -1.12 -5.47
CA ASN A 106 -18.95 -1.39 -5.25
C ASN A 106 -19.57 -2.22 -6.40
N LYS A 107 -19.13 -1.99 -7.64
CA LYS A 107 -19.63 -2.69 -8.83
C LYS A 107 -19.08 -4.11 -8.99
N PHE A 108 -17.77 -4.32 -8.78
CA PHE A 108 -17.10 -5.59 -9.10
C PHE A 108 -16.50 -6.31 -7.89
N ARG A 109 -16.42 -5.66 -6.72
CA ARG A 109 -15.95 -6.21 -5.44
C ARG A 109 -14.57 -6.86 -5.59
N GLU A 110 -14.45 -8.15 -5.29
CA GLU A 110 -13.19 -8.89 -5.35
C GLU A 110 -12.67 -9.08 -6.79
N LYS A 111 -13.50 -8.82 -7.80
CA LYS A 111 -13.12 -8.87 -9.22
C LYS A 111 -12.61 -7.53 -9.75
N SER A 112 -12.64 -6.46 -8.95
CA SER A 112 -12.14 -5.15 -9.37
C SER A 112 -10.62 -5.20 -9.60
N THR A 113 -10.18 -4.76 -10.77
CA THR A 113 -8.75 -4.57 -11.04
C THR A 113 -8.25 -3.36 -10.23
N PRO A 114 -7.18 -3.48 -9.44
CA PRO A 114 -6.62 -2.36 -8.71
C PRO A 114 -6.11 -1.28 -9.66
N TYR A 115 -6.27 -0.03 -9.26
CA TYR A 115 -5.64 1.11 -9.92
C TYR A 115 -4.18 1.22 -9.48
N VAL A 116 -3.90 0.85 -8.24
CA VAL A 116 -2.59 0.86 -7.63
C VAL A 116 -2.40 -0.40 -6.78
N THR A 117 -1.19 -0.95 -6.78
CA THR A 117 -0.75 -2.00 -5.86
C THR A 117 0.42 -1.51 -5.03
N LEU A 118 0.47 -1.80 -3.74
CA LEU A 118 1.60 -1.52 -2.85
C LEU A 118 2.13 -2.82 -2.26
N HIS A 119 3.42 -3.08 -2.48
CA HIS A 119 4.14 -4.25 -2.01
C HIS A 119 5.15 -3.88 -0.92
N PHE A 120 5.26 -4.73 0.10
CA PHE A 120 6.30 -4.69 1.13
C PHE A 120 7.19 -5.92 0.98
N PHE A 121 8.50 -5.69 0.82
CA PHE A 121 9.53 -6.71 0.69
C PHE A 121 10.37 -6.71 1.96
N ASP A 122 10.34 -7.83 2.66
CA ASP A 122 10.89 -7.97 4.00
C ASP A 122 12.05 -8.98 4.05
N GLU A 123 12.51 -9.43 2.88
CA GLU A 123 13.65 -10.33 2.72
C GLU A 123 14.97 -9.73 3.23
N LEU A 124 15.06 -8.39 3.33
CA LEU A 124 16.24 -7.66 3.83
C LEU A 124 16.09 -7.16 5.27
N LYS A 125 15.22 -7.78 6.09
CA LYS A 125 15.06 -7.43 7.51
C LYS A 125 16.36 -7.52 8.31
N ASN A 126 17.26 -8.45 7.99
CA ASN A 126 18.58 -8.54 8.62
C ASN A 126 19.48 -7.31 8.36
N ARG A 127 19.13 -6.47 7.38
CA ARG A 127 19.76 -5.18 7.09
C ARG A 127 18.95 -3.98 7.62
N GLU A 128 17.93 -4.24 8.45
CA GLU A 128 17.06 -3.23 9.04
C GLU A 128 16.25 -2.39 8.03
N ILE A 129 15.92 -2.98 6.88
CA ILE A 129 15.20 -2.29 5.80
C ILE A 129 14.04 -3.15 5.33
N ILE A 130 12.90 -2.50 5.10
CA ILE A 130 11.80 -3.05 4.32
C ILE A 130 11.71 -2.23 3.03
N LEU A 131 11.93 -2.86 1.88
CA LEU A 131 11.74 -2.19 0.60
C LEU A 131 10.26 -2.17 0.26
N THR A 132 9.82 -1.09 -0.39
CA THR A 132 8.44 -0.92 -0.80
C THR A 132 8.37 -0.58 -2.28
N LYS A 133 7.37 -1.14 -2.97
CA LYS A 133 7.08 -0.82 -4.37
C LYS A 133 5.60 -0.58 -4.55
N LEU A 134 5.24 0.62 -4.92
CA LEU A 134 3.91 0.93 -5.40
C LEU A 134 3.93 0.94 -6.92
N ASN A 135 3.04 0.17 -7.55
CA ASN A 135 2.86 0.17 -9.00
C ASN A 135 1.50 0.80 -9.34
N ILE A 136 1.52 1.74 -10.28
CA ILE A 136 0.34 2.28 -10.96
C ILE A 136 -0.04 1.29 -12.06
N VAL A 137 -1.23 0.71 -11.93
CA VAL A 137 -1.79 -0.25 -12.90
C VAL A 137 -2.72 0.47 -13.87
N ASN A 138 -3.46 1.47 -13.39
CA ASN A 138 -4.34 2.29 -14.20
C ASN A 138 -3.75 3.70 -14.37
N ASN A 139 -3.52 4.11 -15.63
CA ASN A 139 -2.85 5.36 -15.99
C ASN A 139 -3.65 6.64 -15.67
N VAL A 140 -4.90 6.52 -15.20
CA VAL A 140 -5.66 7.63 -14.60
C VAL A 140 -4.97 8.15 -13.33
N ILE A 141 -4.19 7.30 -12.63
CA ILE A 141 -3.41 7.71 -11.47
C ILE A 141 -2.04 8.23 -11.91
N THR A 142 -1.73 9.45 -11.52
CA THR A 142 -0.40 10.06 -11.73
C THR A 142 0.60 9.61 -10.66
N LYS A 143 1.91 9.71 -10.94
CA LYS A 143 2.97 9.42 -9.95
C LYS A 143 2.82 10.26 -8.67
N ASN A 144 2.42 11.52 -8.80
CA ASN A 144 2.21 12.40 -7.64
C ASN A 144 1.04 11.93 -6.76
N GLN A 145 -0.09 11.50 -7.36
CA GLN A 145 -1.20 10.91 -6.61
C GLN A 145 -0.80 9.60 -5.95
N ALA A 146 -0.03 8.75 -6.65
CA ALA A 146 0.49 7.51 -6.08
C ALA A 146 1.41 7.75 -4.88
N ILE A 147 2.26 8.78 -4.90
CA ILE A 147 3.09 9.20 -3.75
C ILE A 147 2.19 9.65 -2.58
N LYS A 148 1.12 10.41 -2.84
CA LYS A 148 0.14 10.78 -1.80
C LYS A 148 -0.51 9.55 -1.19
N PHE A 149 -0.97 8.60 -2.01
CA PHE A 149 -1.56 7.34 -1.53
C PHE A 149 -0.57 6.53 -0.69
N TYR A 150 0.68 6.44 -1.13
CA TYR A 150 1.75 5.79 -0.40
C TYR A 150 1.92 6.39 1.00
N ASN A 151 2.11 7.71 1.09
CA ASN A 151 2.31 8.41 2.35
C ASN A 151 1.08 8.30 3.26
N TYR A 152 -0.12 8.40 2.69
CA TYR A 152 -1.38 8.25 3.41
C TYR A 152 -1.50 6.87 4.04
N ILE A 153 -1.29 5.79 3.28
CA ILE A 153 -1.34 4.41 3.80
C ILE A 153 -0.31 4.22 4.91
N LEU A 154 0.92 4.68 4.69
CA LEU A 154 1.96 4.58 5.70
C LEU A 154 1.58 5.32 6.98
N ALA A 155 1.06 6.54 6.89
CA ALA A 155 0.68 7.34 8.05
C ALA A 155 -0.48 6.68 8.83
N PHE A 156 -1.58 6.35 8.15
CA PHE A 156 -2.80 5.85 8.80
C PHE A 156 -2.65 4.46 9.42
N TYR A 157 -1.71 3.65 8.93
CA TYR A 157 -1.47 2.31 9.49
C TYR A 157 -0.28 2.23 10.44
N SER A 158 0.51 3.29 10.62
CA SER A 158 1.66 3.28 11.56
C SER A 158 1.57 4.31 12.69
N ASP A 159 0.82 5.39 12.52
CA ASP A 159 0.61 6.38 13.58
C ASP A 159 -0.63 6.00 14.39
N ALA A 160 -0.49 5.89 15.72
CA ALA A 160 -1.59 5.49 16.60
C ALA A 160 -2.78 6.48 16.55
N ASN A 161 -2.53 7.79 16.40
CA ASN A 161 -3.57 8.81 16.36
C ASN A 161 -4.36 8.75 15.05
N TYR A 162 -3.73 8.37 13.94
CA TYR A 162 -4.41 8.18 12.66
C TYR A 162 -5.06 6.81 12.56
N PHE A 163 -4.45 5.80 13.17
CA PHE A 163 -4.95 4.43 13.12
C PHE A 163 -6.31 4.26 13.80
N THR A 164 -6.68 5.10 14.76
CA THR A 164 -8.04 5.09 15.33
C THR A 164 -9.14 5.22 14.28
N TYR A 165 -8.90 5.96 13.19
CA TYR A 165 -9.86 6.12 12.10
C TYR A 165 -9.98 4.87 11.24
N VAL A 166 -8.84 4.20 10.98
CA VAL A 166 -8.82 2.91 10.29
C VAL A 166 -9.56 1.88 11.13
N CYS A 167 -9.25 1.81 12.42
CA CYS A 167 -9.91 0.88 13.35
C CYS A 167 -11.41 1.12 13.43
N LYS A 168 -11.84 2.40 13.55
CA LYS A 168 -13.26 2.76 13.54
C LYS A 168 -13.94 2.39 12.22
N PHE A 169 -13.29 2.64 11.08
CA PHE A 169 -13.83 2.26 9.78
C PHE A 169 -14.08 0.75 9.64
N ASN A 170 -13.18 -0.09 10.17
CA ASN A 170 -13.29 -1.55 10.04
C ASN A 170 -14.22 -2.19 11.09
N ASN A 171 -14.23 -1.69 12.33
CA ASN A 171 -14.89 -2.37 13.45
C ASN A 171 -16.12 -1.63 13.99
N ASP A 172 -16.28 -0.35 13.65
CA ASP A 172 -17.38 0.50 14.11
C ASP A 172 -17.84 1.49 13.02
N SER A 173 -18.10 0.95 11.84
CA SER A 173 -18.41 1.72 10.64
C SER A 173 -19.64 2.62 10.81
N ARG A 174 -20.61 2.25 11.66
CA ARG A 174 -21.80 3.05 11.98
C ARG A 174 -21.46 4.39 12.61
N ASN A 175 -20.37 4.46 13.37
CA ASN A 175 -19.91 5.68 14.02
C ASN A 175 -18.74 6.34 13.26
N PHE A 176 -18.35 5.81 12.10
CA PHE A 176 -17.40 6.47 11.23
C PHE A 176 -18.13 7.56 10.42
N HIS A 177 -17.99 8.82 10.85
CA HIS A 177 -18.59 9.96 10.17
C HIS A 177 -17.64 10.51 9.10
N TYR A 178 -17.95 10.23 7.83
CA TYR A 178 -17.11 10.61 6.69
C TYR A 178 -16.87 12.12 6.59
N ASP A 179 -17.91 12.94 6.75
CA ASP A 179 -17.78 14.40 6.59
C ASP A 179 -16.85 15.00 7.66
N ALA A 180 -16.95 14.53 8.90
CA ALA A 180 -16.06 14.92 9.99
C ALA A 180 -14.62 14.46 9.74
N PHE A 181 -14.44 13.27 9.16
CA PHE A 181 -13.13 12.76 8.76
C PHE A 181 -12.50 13.65 7.68
N ILE A 182 -13.25 13.99 6.62
CA ILE A 182 -12.78 14.88 5.56
C ILE A 182 -12.41 16.25 6.11
N GLU A 183 -13.29 16.86 6.91
CA GLU A 183 -13.03 18.21 7.43
C GLU A 183 -11.76 18.26 8.28
N LYS A 184 -11.52 17.22 9.10
CA LYS A 184 -10.31 17.10 9.92
C LYS A 184 -9.04 16.93 9.09
N PHE A 185 -9.10 16.12 8.03
CA PHE A 185 -7.91 15.73 7.26
C PHE A 185 -7.80 16.39 5.89
N LYS A 186 -8.63 17.41 5.58
CA LYS A 186 -8.65 18.10 4.27
C LYS A 186 -7.30 18.65 3.82
N HIS A 187 -6.41 18.97 4.76
CA HIS A 187 -5.06 19.44 4.48
C HIS A 187 -4.12 18.33 3.98
N MET A 188 -4.47 17.05 4.18
CA MET A 188 -3.71 15.89 3.71
C MET A 188 -4.10 15.44 2.30
N PHE A 189 -5.21 15.93 1.74
CA PHE A 189 -5.80 15.48 0.48
C PHE A 189 -5.45 16.39 -0.71
#